data_AF-A0A3D4FG30-F1
#
_entry.id   AF-A0A3D4FG30-F1
#
_cell.length_a   1.000
_cell.length_b   1.000
_cell.length_c   1.000
_cell.angle_alpha   90.00
_cell.angle_beta   90.00
_cell.angle_gamma   90.00
#
_symmetry.space_group_name_H-M   'P 1'
#
loop_
_entity.id
_entity.type
_entity.pdbx_description
1 polymer ?
#
loop_
_entity_poly.entity_id
_entity_poly.type
_entity_poly.pdbx_seq_one_letter_code
_entity_poly.pdbx_strand_id
1 'polypeptide(L)'
;LSATPLAKKYEAPILLTEKNKLNSNALSEIRRLGVKKVFIVGGTGVVSTEVENEIKDLNIEVERISGQGRYETSVAVAKKVGVENGIFVAYGLNYADALSVGPIAAKLQMPILLNPTHSLDPSLENLISNNSIAKTYVVGGTSLISDNVLNKFPNAERLYGSNRYETNKILLDKFKDQLDFSNLFIATGTNFPDALSGGALASKNGNPMVLISNTPDNATLSIKKYNTQANLIVLGGESVVSTAAIQKFKSGVKMFNLNAGHTLTGADTGASGVNGLKEEVLTRQLVKELDSEFKSKGQQTNLVIVDHATTLDESLNKQVILCNSVNADMNVVIHFNSHLGIGYGTEIFTYQGKYVPEADRVLKNMSKLGFRNRGIKNAELALINGTDAETIYIEVCFIDNVKDVAIMNQYGLNAIAKAIACGVLDIEFNEGSLIK
;
A
#
# COMPACT_ATOMS: atom_id res chain seq x y z
N LEU A 1 19.75 -10.57 -7.00
CA LEU A 1 18.65 -10.00 -7.82
C LEU A 1 18.35 -10.91 -9.01
N SER A 2 19.30 -11.11 -9.92
CA SER A 2 19.10 -11.97 -11.10
C SER A 2 18.96 -13.47 -10.85
N ALA A 3 19.22 -13.93 -9.61
CA ALA A 3 19.21 -15.34 -9.26
C ALA A 3 17.78 -15.93 -9.11
N THR A 4 16.74 -15.11 -8.92
CA THR A 4 15.38 -15.63 -8.66
C THR A 4 14.81 -16.47 -9.81
N PRO A 5 14.90 -16.05 -11.10
CA PRO A 5 14.50 -16.91 -12.22
C PRO A 5 15.34 -18.19 -12.35
N LEU A 6 16.64 -18.12 -12.02
CA LEU A 6 17.52 -19.28 -12.00
C LEU A 6 17.07 -20.28 -10.93
N ALA A 7 16.82 -19.79 -9.72
CA ALA A 7 16.32 -20.60 -8.60
C ALA A 7 15.01 -21.31 -8.98
N LYS A 8 14.08 -20.62 -9.64
CA LYS A 8 12.85 -21.24 -10.14
C LYS A 8 13.11 -22.31 -11.20
N LYS A 9 14.01 -22.07 -12.16
CA LYS A 9 14.35 -23.04 -13.21
C LYS A 9 14.86 -24.37 -12.65
N TYR A 10 15.61 -24.33 -11.55
CA TYR A 10 16.15 -25.52 -10.90
C TYR A 10 15.37 -25.95 -9.64
N GLU A 11 14.21 -25.35 -9.39
CA GLU A 11 13.38 -25.58 -8.19
C GLU A 11 14.17 -25.53 -6.87
N ALA A 12 15.15 -24.62 -6.81
CA ALA A 12 16.12 -24.52 -5.73
C ALA A 12 15.85 -23.31 -4.82
N PRO A 13 16.15 -23.39 -3.51
CA PRO A 13 16.14 -22.22 -2.64
C PRO A 13 17.35 -21.32 -2.91
N ILE A 14 17.27 -20.06 -2.48
CA ILE A 14 18.42 -19.16 -2.41
C ILE A 14 18.86 -19.09 -0.94
N LEU A 15 20.06 -19.57 -0.66
CA LEU A 15 20.71 -19.46 0.65
C LEU A 15 21.78 -18.35 0.61
N LEU A 16 21.97 -17.66 1.74
CA LEU A 16 22.91 -16.56 1.87
C LEU A 16 24.15 -17.01 2.65
N THR A 17 25.29 -16.42 2.32
CA THR A 17 26.56 -16.69 2.99
C THR A 17 27.40 -15.44 3.10
N GLU A 18 28.29 -15.39 4.09
CA GLU A 18 29.33 -14.38 4.17
C GLU A 18 30.43 -14.61 3.12
N LYS A 19 31.22 -13.58 2.85
CA LYS A 19 32.24 -13.61 1.79
C LYS A 19 33.24 -14.75 1.92
N ASN A 20 33.79 -14.95 3.12
CA ASN A 20 34.96 -15.80 3.35
C ASN A 20 34.64 -17.05 4.18
N LYS A 21 33.37 -17.30 4.49
CA LYS A 21 32.96 -18.45 5.31
C LYS A 21 31.56 -18.88 4.93
N LEU A 22 31.34 -20.19 4.82
CA LEU A 22 30.00 -20.73 4.64
C LEU A 22 29.17 -20.46 5.90
N ASN A 23 28.06 -19.75 5.76
CA ASN A 23 27.16 -19.45 6.87
C ASN A 23 26.66 -20.76 7.51
N SER A 24 26.68 -20.85 8.84
CA SER A 24 26.33 -22.08 9.55
C SER A 24 24.86 -22.49 9.37
N ASN A 25 23.95 -21.52 9.20
CA ASN A 25 22.55 -21.79 8.92
C ASN A 25 22.38 -22.29 7.47
N ALA A 26 23.11 -21.71 6.52
CA ALA A 26 23.14 -22.20 5.14
C ALA A 26 23.69 -23.63 5.06
N LEU A 27 24.78 -23.93 5.76
CA LEU A 27 25.34 -25.28 5.86
C LEU A 27 24.33 -26.28 6.44
N SER A 28 23.65 -25.89 7.53
CA SER A 28 22.64 -26.74 8.15
C SER A 28 21.49 -27.04 7.20
N GLU A 29 21.06 -26.04 6.42
CA GLU A 29 19.99 -26.19 5.45
C GLU A 29 20.41 -27.01 4.23
N ILE A 30 21.64 -26.83 3.72
CA ILE A 30 22.25 -27.66 2.66
C ILE A 30 22.23 -29.14 3.06
N ARG A 31 22.61 -29.45 4.31
CA ARG A 31 22.59 -30.81 4.85
C ARG A 31 21.17 -31.34 5.00
N ARG A 32 20.26 -30.54 5.57
CA ARG A 32 18.85 -30.92 5.79
C ARG A 32 18.14 -31.26 4.47
N LEU A 33 18.41 -30.49 3.42
CA LEU A 33 17.85 -30.70 2.08
C LEU A 33 18.53 -31.82 1.30
N GLY A 34 19.67 -32.35 1.76
CA GLY A 34 20.42 -33.39 1.06
C GLY A 34 20.95 -32.93 -0.31
N VAL A 35 21.33 -31.65 -0.42
CA VAL A 35 21.72 -31.00 -1.68
C VAL A 35 22.85 -31.76 -2.37
N LYS A 36 22.75 -31.92 -3.70
CA LYS A 36 23.76 -32.57 -4.54
C LYS A 36 24.52 -31.63 -5.45
N LYS A 37 23.92 -30.48 -5.77
CA LYS A 37 24.52 -29.44 -6.59
C LYS A 37 24.23 -28.06 -6.01
N VAL A 38 25.25 -27.20 -5.97
CA VAL A 38 25.14 -25.80 -5.57
C VAL A 38 25.59 -24.92 -6.72
N PHE A 39 24.78 -23.90 -7.02
CA PHE A 39 25.18 -22.79 -7.87
C PHE A 39 25.67 -21.62 -7.01
N ILE A 40 26.92 -21.21 -7.18
CA ILE A 40 27.43 -19.98 -6.57
C ILE A 40 27.21 -18.84 -7.56
N VAL A 41 26.35 -17.88 -7.22
CA VAL A 41 26.12 -16.69 -8.05
C VAL A 41 27.00 -15.54 -7.56
N GLY A 42 28.00 -15.16 -8.35
CA GLY A 42 28.97 -14.12 -8.03
C GLY A 42 30.42 -14.60 -8.04
N GLY A 43 31.33 -13.67 -8.32
CA GLY A 43 32.76 -13.95 -8.37
C GLY A 43 33.39 -14.20 -6.99
N THR A 44 34.67 -14.58 -6.99
CA THR A 44 35.44 -14.87 -5.77
C THR A 44 35.60 -13.66 -4.84
N GLY A 45 35.43 -12.43 -5.36
CA GLY A 45 35.44 -11.22 -4.55
C GLY A 45 34.24 -11.07 -3.59
N VAL A 46 33.12 -11.76 -3.84
CA VAL A 46 31.89 -11.71 -3.01
C VAL A 46 31.55 -13.03 -2.33
N VAL A 47 31.94 -14.17 -2.92
CA VAL A 47 31.87 -15.50 -2.30
C VAL A 47 33.18 -16.19 -2.65
N SER A 48 34.09 -16.28 -1.69
CA SER A 48 35.48 -16.65 -1.93
C SER A 48 35.65 -18.13 -2.34
N THR A 49 36.88 -18.49 -2.72
CA THR A 49 37.22 -19.88 -3.04
C THR A 49 37.17 -20.76 -1.79
N GLU A 50 37.41 -20.19 -0.60
CA GLU A 50 37.29 -20.91 0.67
C GLU A 50 35.86 -21.41 0.89
N VAL A 51 34.84 -20.55 0.67
CA VAL A 51 33.43 -20.96 0.76
C VAL A 51 33.09 -22.04 -0.26
N GLU A 52 33.61 -21.92 -1.48
CA GLU A 52 33.43 -22.95 -2.52
C GLU A 52 34.05 -24.29 -2.11
N ASN A 53 35.23 -24.28 -1.50
CA ASN A 53 35.89 -25.48 -0.99
C ASN A 53 35.12 -26.09 0.19
N GLU A 54 34.63 -25.29 1.13
CA GLU A 54 33.77 -25.77 2.24
C GLU A 54 32.54 -26.54 1.72
N ILE A 55 31.97 -26.15 0.58
CA ILE A 55 30.85 -26.85 -0.05
C ILE A 55 31.33 -28.14 -0.75
N LYS A 56 32.45 -28.09 -1.48
CA LYS A 56 33.02 -29.26 -2.16
C LYS A 56 33.45 -30.37 -1.19
N ASP A 57 33.95 -30.00 -0.02
CA ASP A 57 34.33 -30.95 1.04
C ASP A 57 33.12 -31.74 1.60
N LEU A 58 31.89 -31.28 1.34
CA LEU A 58 30.66 -32.02 1.61
C LEU A 58 30.31 -33.03 0.50
N ASN A 59 31.19 -33.24 -0.49
CA ASN A 59 30.96 -34.02 -1.72
C ASN A 59 29.76 -33.51 -2.54
N ILE A 60 29.62 -32.18 -2.64
CA ILE A 60 28.57 -31.50 -3.42
C ILE A 60 29.19 -30.93 -4.70
N GLU A 61 28.50 -31.13 -5.85
CA GLU A 61 28.90 -30.50 -7.11
C GLU A 61 28.72 -28.98 -7.00
N VAL A 62 29.75 -28.21 -7.35
CA VAL A 62 29.69 -26.74 -7.32
C VAL A 62 29.89 -26.18 -8.71
N GLU A 63 28.96 -25.31 -9.12
CA GLU A 63 29.06 -24.53 -10.35
C GLU A 63 29.00 -23.03 -10.03
N ARG A 64 30.05 -22.30 -10.38
CA ARG A 64 30.09 -20.84 -10.20
C ARG A 64 29.58 -20.13 -11.44
N ILE A 65 28.61 -19.24 -11.26
CA ILE A 65 28.03 -18.39 -12.29
C ILE A 65 28.40 -16.94 -11.96
N SER A 66 29.34 -16.38 -12.71
CA SER A 66 29.87 -15.04 -12.45
C SER A 66 30.42 -14.37 -13.71
N GLY A 67 30.50 -13.04 -13.68
CA GLY A 67 31.28 -12.24 -14.61
C GLY A 67 32.17 -11.23 -13.86
N GLN A 68 32.79 -10.30 -14.60
CA GLN A 68 33.69 -9.28 -14.03
C GLN A 68 32.96 -8.35 -13.06
N GLY A 69 31.72 -8.01 -13.36
CA GLY A 69 30.85 -7.24 -12.49
C GLY A 69 29.44 -7.78 -12.44
N ARG A 70 28.53 -6.95 -11.93
CA ARG A 70 27.11 -7.27 -11.75
C ARG A 70 26.37 -7.43 -13.09
N TYR A 71 26.79 -6.69 -14.12
CA TYR A 71 26.17 -6.70 -15.44
C TYR A 71 26.50 -8.03 -16.14
N GLU A 72 27.77 -8.40 -16.20
CA GLU A 72 28.22 -9.66 -16.79
C GLU A 72 27.75 -10.87 -15.98
N THR A 73 27.69 -10.76 -14.65
CA THR A 73 27.09 -11.81 -13.81
C THR A 73 25.59 -12.00 -14.14
N SER A 74 24.84 -10.91 -14.36
CA SER A 74 23.44 -11.02 -14.76
C SER A 74 23.27 -11.69 -16.13
N VAL A 75 24.17 -11.43 -17.08
CA VAL A 75 24.21 -12.10 -18.39
C VAL A 75 24.59 -13.58 -18.25
N ALA A 76 25.56 -13.91 -17.39
CA ALA A 76 25.94 -15.30 -17.13
C ALA A 76 24.76 -16.11 -16.54
N VAL A 77 23.99 -15.49 -15.63
CA VAL A 77 22.74 -16.08 -15.12
C VAL A 77 21.70 -16.18 -16.22
N ALA A 78 21.53 -15.16 -17.07
CA ALA A 78 20.58 -15.18 -18.18
C ALA A 78 20.84 -16.32 -19.16
N LYS A 79 22.11 -16.61 -19.48
CA LYS A 79 22.50 -17.77 -20.31
C LYS A 79 22.06 -19.11 -19.71
N LYS A 80 21.98 -19.21 -18.38
CA LYS A 80 21.48 -20.42 -17.70
C LYS A 80 19.96 -20.47 -17.66
N VAL A 81 19.29 -19.33 -17.57
CA VAL A 81 17.82 -19.24 -17.56
C VAL A 81 17.24 -19.49 -18.94
N GLY A 82 17.80 -18.86 -19.99
CA GLY A 82 17.20 -18.76 -21.32
C GLY A 82 16.65 -17.35 -21.55
N VAL A 83 16.54 -16.92 -22.81
CA VAL A 83 16.02 -15.59 -23.20
C VAL A 83 14.85 -15.65 -24.17
N GLU A 84 14.37 -16.86 -24.47
CA GLU A 84 13.40 -17.17 -25.53
C GLU A 84 12.04 -16.53 -25.25
N ASN A 85 11.65 -16.46 -23.97
CA ASN A 85 10.42 -15.82 -23.51
C ASN A 85 10.56 -14.29 -23.32
N GLY A 86 11.73 -13.74 -23.68
CA GLY A 86 12.09 -12.34 -23.48
C GLY A 86 12.89 -12.09 -22.20
N ILE A 87 13.14 -10.82 -21.89
CA ILE A 87 14.03 -10.38 -20.81
C ILE A 87 13.42 -9.26 -19.97
N PHE A 88 13.78 -9.23 -18.69
CA PHE A 88 13.64 -8.04 -17.85
C PHE A 88 14.97 -7.32 -17.73
N VAL A 89 14.95 -5.99 -17.76
CA VAL A 89 16.13 -5.13 -17.58
C VAL A 89 15.83 -4.19 -16.42
N ALA A 90 16.68 -4.20 -15.40
CA ALA A 90 16.58 -3.31 -14.26
C ALA A 90 17.88 -2.52 -14.06
N TYR A 91 17.78 -1.40 -13.35
CA TYR A 91 18.95 -0.59 -13.04
C TYR A 91 19.89 -1.33 -12.08
N GLY A 92 21.17 -1.44 -12.44
CA GLY A 92 22.09 -2.29 -11.69
C GLY A 92 22.64 -1.71 -10.40
N LEU A 93 22.54 -0.41 -10.15
CA LEU A 93 23.07 0.21 -8.92
C LEU A 93 22.05 0.33 -7.78
N ASN A 94 20.81 -0.13 -7.99
CA ASN A 94 19.77 -0.26 -6.96
C ASN A 94 19.08 -1.63 -7.11
N TYR A 95 18.33 -2.06 -6.10
CA TYR A 95 17.75 -3.41 -6.03
C TYR A 95 16.23 -3.44 -6.14
N ALA A 96 15.52 -2.39 -5.73
CA ALA A 96 14.07 -2.46 -5.51
C ALA A 96 13.27 -2.85 -6.77
N ASP A 97 13.66 -2.33 -7.94
CA ASP A 97 13.02 -2.66 -9.22
C ASP A 97 13.23 -4.14 -9.59
N ALA A 98 14.47 -4.63 -9.41
CA ALA A 98 14.81 -6.02 -9.69
C ALA A 98 14.17 -7.01 -8.67
N LEU A 99 13.99 -6.60 -7.41
CA LEU A 99 13.27 -7.39 -6.41
C LEU A 99 11.79 -7.49 -6.74
N SER A 100 11.18 -6.38 -7.15
CA SER A 100 9.75 -6.31 -7.51
C SER A 100 9.40 -7.27 -8.64
N VAL A 101 10.33 -7.49 -9.57
CA VAL A 101 10.11 -8.36 -10.72
C VAL A 101 10.56 -9.80 -10.51
N GLY A 102 11.23 -10.14 -9.39
CA GLY A 102 11.78 -11.47 -9.13
C GLY A 102 10.80 -12.62 -9.41
N PRO A 103 9.67 -12.70 -8.68
CA PRO A 103 8.68 -13.76 -8.91
C PRO A 103 7.98 -13.70 -10.27
N ILE A 104 7.77 -12.50 -10.82
CA ILE A 104 7.19 -12.31 -12.16
C ILE A 104 8.12 -12.90 -13.22
N ALA A 105 9.39 -12.51 -13.19
CA ALA A 105 10.43 -12.99 -14.10
C ALA A 105 10.59 -14.52 -14.00
N ALA A 106 10.56 -15.05 -12.78
CA ALA A 106 10.59 -16.49 -12.55
C ALA A 106 9.36 -17.22 -13.12
N LYS A 107 8.16 -16.65 -12.93
CA LYS A 107 6.90 -17.21 -13.46
C LYS A 107 6.86 -17.21 -14.97
N LEU A 108 7.39 -16.16 -15.60
CA LEU A 108 7.47 -16.02 -17.07
C LEU A 108 8.71 -16.72 -17.67
N GLN A 109 9.58 -17.30 -16.82
CA GLN A 109 10.87 -17.88 -17.21
C GLN A 109 11.73 -16.90 -18.02
N MET A 110 11.70 -15.62 -17.64
CA MET A 110 12.49 -14.54 -18.21
C MET A 110 13.65 -14.21 -17.25
N PRO A 111 14.87 -13.98 -17.74
CA PRO A 111 15.99 -13.56 -16.89
C PRO A 111 15.89 -12.08 -16.55
N ILE A 112 16.53 -11.69 -15.45
CA ILE A 112 16.68 -10.29 -15.04
C ILE A 112 18.12 -9.86 -15.32
N LEU A 113 18.28 -8.99 -16.30
CA LEU A 113 19.53 -8.33 -16.66
C LEU A 113 19.67 -7.00 -15.92
N LEU A 114 20.89 -6.64 -15.59
CA LEU A 114 21.22 -5.37 -14.95
C LEU A 114 21.91 -4.46 -15.96
N ASN A 115 21.56 -3.18 -15.97
CA ASN A 115 22.17 -2.19 -16.86
C ASN A 115 22.51 -0.87 -16.12
N PRO A 116 23.56 -0.13 -16.53
CA PRO A 116 23.80 1.24 -16.06
C PRO A 116 22.78 2.25 -16.65
N THR A 117 22.92 3.54 -16.31
CA THR A 117 21.91 4.56 -16.67
C THR A 117 21.97 5.03 -18.11
N HIS A 118 23.15 5.44 -18.57
CA HIS A 118 23.31 6.21 -19.82
C HIS A 118 23.92 5.41 -20.97
N SER A 119 24.34 4.17 -20.73
CA SER A 119 24.90 3.28 -21.74
C SER A 119 24.28 1.90 -21.65
N LEU A 120 24.21 1.20 -22.79
CA LEU A 120 23.96 -0.23 -22.80
C LEU A 120 25.28 -0.91 -22.45
N ASP A 121 25.26 -1.80 -21.46
CA ASP A 121 26.45 -2.55 -21.08
C ASP A 121 26.88 -3.49 -22.24
N PRO A 122 28.17 -3.55 -22.60
CA PRO A 122 28.64 -4.36 -23.73
C PRO A 122 28.27 -5.85 -23.62
N SER A 123 28.17 -6.41 -22.40
CA SER A 123 27.78 -7.80 -22.22
C SER A 123 26.30 -8.04 -22.54
N LEU A 124 25.45 -7.05 -22.28
CA LEU A 124 24.04 -7.07 -22.64
C LEU A 124 23.88 -6.86 -24.15
N GLU A 125 24.62 -5.93 -24.75
CA GLU A 125 24.62 -5.71 -26.20
C GLU A 125 24.99 -6.99 -26.98
N ASN A 126 26.03 -7.69 -26.52
CA ASN A 126 26.44 -8.97 -27.09
C ASN A 126 25.34 -10.05 -26.95
N LEU A 127 24.72 -10.15 -25.78
CA LEU A 127 23.62 -11.09 -25.54
C LEU A 127 22.44 -10.82 -26.50
N ILE A 128 22.04 -9.57 -26.66
CA ILE A 128 20.92 -9.16 -27.53
C ILE A 128 21.25 -9.38 -29.01
N SER A 129 22.48 -9.08 -29.44
CA SER A 129 22.87 -9.22 -30.84
C SER A 129 22.91 -10.68 -31.30
N ASN A 130 23.16 -11.60 -30.37
CA ASN A 130 23.29 -13.03 -30.65
C ASN A 130 22.01 -13.84 -30.41
N ASN A 131 20.90 -13.20 -29.98
CA ASN A 131 19.66 -13.90 -29.64
C ASN A 131 18.44 -13.12 -30.15
N SER A 132 17.42 -13.83 -30.61
CA SER A 132 16.12 -13.22 -30.90
C SER A 132 15.33 -13.00 -29.61
N ILE A 133 15.18 -11.75 -29.19
CA ILE A 133 14.46 -11.37 -27.97
C ILE A 133 13.02 -10.99 -28.32
N ALA A 134 12.06 -11.84 -27.94
CA ALA A 134 10.64 -11.66 -28.24
C ALA A 134 10.04 -10.41 -27.56
N LYS A 135 10.48 -10.11 -26.34
CA LYS A 135 9.98 -8.98 -25.54
C LYS A 135 11.05 -8.50 -24.57
N THR A 136 11.15 -7.18 -24.39
CA THR A 136 11.98 -6.59 -23.34
C THR A 136 11.12 -5.72 -22.42
N TYR A 137 11.17 -5.97 -21.12
CA TYR A 137 10.59 -5.08 -20.12
C TYR A 137 11.69 -4.33 -19.38
N VAL A 138 11.75 -3.02 -19.58
CA VAL A 138 12.67 -2.13 -18.87
C VAL A 138 11.97 -1.62 -17.62
N VAL A 139 12.45 -2.04 -16.46
CA VAL A 139 11.89 -1.69 -15.15
C VAL A 139 12.69 -0.54 -14.54
N GLY A 140 12.01 0.57 -14.28
CA GLY A 140 12.60 1.79 -13.74
C GLY A 140 12.45 3.01 -14.65
N GLY A 141 12.44 4.19 -14.03
CA GLY A 141 12.24 5.46 -14.72
C GLY A 141 13.41 5.86 -15.60
N THR A 142 13.21 6.92 -16.39
CA THR A 142 14.20 7.44 -17.36
C THR A 142 15.49 7.94 -16.70
N SER A 143 15.43 8.39 -15.45
CA SER A 143 16.60 8.77 -14.64
C SER A 143 17.46 7.58 -14.20
N LEU A 144 16.92 6.36 -14.23
CA LEU A 144 17.63 5.12 -13.86
C LEU A 144 18.13 4.37 -15.10
N ILE A 145 17.33 4.32 -16.16
CA ILE A 145 17.69 3.79 -17.48
C ILE A 145 17.15 4.77 -18.52
N SER A 146 18.03 5.49 -19.22
CA SER A 146 17.62 6.52 -20.19
C SER A 146 16.83 5.96 -21.38
N ASP A 147 16.08 6.82 -22.08
CA ASP A 147 15.34 6.41 -23.28
C ASP A 147 16.26 6.04 -24.45
N ASN A 148 17.45 6.65 -24.53
CA ASN A 148 18.49 6.23 -25.47
C ASN A 148 18.86 4.75 -25.24
N VAL A 149 19.04 4.34 -23.98
CA VAL A 149 19.32 2.94 -23.65
C VAL A 149 18.12 2.04 -23.94
N LEU A 150 16.90 2.47 -23.60
CA LEU A 150 15.68 1.71 -23.90
C LEU A 150 15.54 1.40 -25.39
N ASN A 151 15.80 2.39 -26.25
CA ASN A 151 15.67 2.26 -27.70
C ASN A 151 16.68 1.29 -28.33
N LYS A 152 17.71 0.85 -27.58
CA LYS A 152 18.66 -0.18 -28.03
C LYS A 152 18.16 -1.60 -27.75
N PHE A 153 17.14 -1.78 -26.93
CA PHE A 153 16.56 -3.09 -26.68
C PHE A 153 15.45 -3.40 -27.71
N PRO A 154 15.42 -4.61 -28.28
CA PRO A 154 14.34 -5.03 -29.15
C PRO A 154 13.03 -5.19 -28.36
N ASN A 155 11.91 -4.81 -28.98
CA ASN A 155 10.55 -5.00 -28.43
C ASN A 155 10.39 -4.44 -27.01
N ALA A 156 11.02 -3.30 -26.71
CA ALA A 156 11.10 -2.73 -25.38
C ALA A 156 9.81 -2.03 -24.92
N GLU A 157 9.43 -2.26 -23.67
CA GLU A 157 8.36 -1.57 -22.95
C GLU A 157 8.87 -1.13 -21.58
N ARG A 158 8.66 0.14 -21.21
CA ARG A 158 9.05 0.65 -19.89
C ARG A 158 7.93 0.48 -18.89
N LEU A 159 8.26 -0.02 -17.69
CA LEU A 159 7.37 -0.12 -16.55
C LEU A 159 8.01 0.58 -15.34
N TYR A 160 7.38 1.65 -14.85
CA TYR A 160 7.91 2.43 -13.72
C TYR A 160 6.83 3.28 -13.06
N GLY A 161 6.99 3.54 -11.76
CA GLY A 161 6.24 4.55 -11.01
C GLY A 161 7.15 5.66 -10.47
N SER A 162 6.57 6.61 -9.74
CA SER A 162 7.31 7.71 -9.10
C SER A 162 8.28 7.25 -8.01
N ASN A 163 8.03 6.08 -7.44
CA ASN A 163 8.87 5.47 -6.40
C ASN A 163 8.85 3.93 -6.51
N ARG A 164 9.64 3.25 -5.67
CA ARG A 164 9.78 1.78 -5.70
C ARG A 164 8.49 1.00 -5.42
N TYR A 165 7.60 1.55 -4.59
CA TYR A 165 6.32 0.94 -4.24
C TYR A 165 5.30 1.10 -5.37
N GLU A 166 5.31 2.25 -6.05
CA GLU A 166 4.50 2.46 -7.24
C GLU A 166 4.98 1.61 -8.43
N THR A 167 6.29 1.49 -8.66
CA THR A 167 6.84 0.54 -9.63
C THR A 167 6.42 -0.89 -9.31
N ASN A 168 6.49 -1.30 -8.03
CA ASN A 168 6.03 -2.62 -7.59
C ASN A 168 4.54 -2.83 -7.92
N LYS A 169 3.67 -1.87 -7.58
CA LYS A 169 2.25 -1.91 -7.93
C LYS A 169 2.01 -2.01 -9.44
N ILE A 170 2.69 -1.20 -10.25
CA ILE A 170 2.54 -1.20 -11.72
C ILE A 170 2.92 -2.55 -12.33
N LEU A 171 3.99 -3.16 -11.84
CA LEU A 171 4.38 -4.51 -12.25
C LEU A 171 3.30 -5.54 -11.87
N LEU A 172 2.80 -5.49 -10.64
CA LEU A 172 1.73 -6.38 -10.20
C LEU A 172 0.43 -6.16 -10.98
N ASP A 173 0.05 -4.92 -11.30
CA ASP A 173 -1.10 -4.59 -12.15
C ASP A 173 -0.91 -5.17 -13.57
N LYS A 174 0.28 -4.98 -14.17
CA LYS A 174 0.61 -5.45 -15.52
C LYS A 174 0.54 -6.98 -15.63
N PHE A 175 0.99 -7.68 -14.58
CA PHE A 175 1.13 -9.13 -14.60
C PHE A 175 0.12 -9.87 -13.71
N LYS A 176 -0.98 -9.21 -13.35
CA LYS A 176 -1.96 -9.76 -12.39
C LYS A 176 -2.54 -11.11 -12.85
N ASP A 177 -2.76 -11.29 -14.14
CA ASP A 177 -3.39 -12.50 -14.69
C ASP A 177 -2.43 -13.70 -14.75
N GLN A 178 -1.12 -13.46 -14.53
CA GLN A 178 -0.12 -14.53 -14.44
C GLN A 178 0.27 -14.86 -12.99
N LEU A 179 -0.20 -14.09 -12.02
CA LEU A 179 0.19 -14.21 -10.61
C LEU A 179 -0.94 -14.80 -9.77
N ASP A 180 -0.56 -15.55 -8.74
CA ASP A 180 -1.48 -16.07 -7.74
C ASP A 180 -1.47 -15.18 -6.49
N PHE A 181 -2.54 -14.42 -6.27
CA PHE A 181 -2.71 -13.54 -5.12
C PHE A 181 -3.29 -14.25 -3.88
N SER A 182 -3.35 -15.59 -3.85
CA SER A 182 -3.73 -16.35 -2.65
C SER A 182 -2.78 -16.11 -1.47
N ASN A 183 -1.48 -15.94 -1.76
CA ASN A 183 -0.44 -15.58 -0.82
C ASN A 183 0.28 -14.32 -1.30
N LEU A 184 0.47 -13.34 -0.43
CA LEU A 184 1.27 -12.14 -0.70
C LEU A 184 2.56 -12.23 0.11
N PHE A 185 3.70 -12.27 -0.58
CA PHE A 185 5.00 -12.20 0.07
C PHE A 185 5.35 -10.75 0.30
N ILE A 186 5.41 -10.33 1.57
CA ILE A 186 5.62 -8.95 1.96
C ILE A 186 7.08 -8.80 2.42
N ALA A 187 7.84 -7.92 1.77
CA ALA A 187 9.23 -7.64 2.16
C ALA A 187 9.49 -6.13 2.19
N THR A 188 10.49 -5.70 2.97
CA THR A 188 10.88 -4.29 2.96
C THR A 188 11.31 -3.84 1.57
N GLY A 189 10.88 -2.64 1.17
CA GLY A 189 11.38 -1.98 -0.02
C GLY A 189 12.79 -1.40 0.16
N THR A 190 13.32 -1.29 1.39
CA THR A 190 14.54 -0.53 1.72
C THR A 190 15.80 -1.38 1.90
N ASN A 191 15.69 -2.70 1.72
CA ASN A 191 16.82 -3.63 1.68
C ASN A 191 16.45 -4.83 0.78
N PHE A 192 17.38 -5.77 0.56
CA PHE A 192 17.21 -6.83 -0.44
C PHE A 192 17.31 -8.30 0.04
N PRO A 193 18.02 -8.68 1.13
CA PRO A 193 18.26 -10.09 1.44
C PRO A 193 16.98 -10.92 1.61
N ASP A 194 16.01 -10.40 2.36
CA ASP A 194 14.74 -11.09 2.65
C ASP A 194 13.88 -11.28 1.39
N ALA A 195 13.75 -10.23 0.58
CA ALA A 195 13.03 -10.29 -0.68
C ALA A 195 13.73 -11.21 -1.69
N LEU A 196 15.06 -11.28 -1.68
CA LEU A 196 15.83 -12.16 -2.58
C LEU A 196 15.60 -13.63 -2.25
N SER A 197 15.78 -14.03 -1.00
CA SER A 197 15.59 -15.43 -0.57
C SER A 197 14.12 -15.84 -0.61
N GLY A 198 13.23 -15.01 -0.05
CA GLY A 198 11.79 -15.25 -0.07
C GLY A 198 11.18 -15.15 -1.47
N GLY A 199 11.80 -14.40 -2.39
CA GLY A 199 11.40 -14.34 -3.79
C GLY A 199 11.52 -15.69 -4.51
N ALA A 200 12.51 -16.52 -4.16
CA ALA A 200 12.61 -17.87 -4.69
C ALA A 200 11.43 -18.75 -4.24
N LEU A 201 11.01 -18.61 -2.98
CA LEU A 201 9.84 -19.31 -2.45
C LEU A 201 8.54 -18.79 -3.09
N ALA A 202 8.37 -17.48 -3.21
CA ALA A 202 7.22 -16.86 -3.88
C ALA A 202 7.08 -17.34 -5.34
N SER A 203 8.21 -17.52 -6.03
CA SER A 203 8.26 -18.02 -7.40
C SER A 203 7.76 -19.45 -7.56
N LYS A 204 7.72 -20.26 -6.49
CA LYS A 204 7.28 -21.67 -6.55
C LYS A 204 5.86 -21.76 -7.12
N ASN A 205 4.95 -20.96 -6.60
CA ASN A 205 3.54 -20.94 -7.02
C ASN A 205 3.18 -19.70 -7.87
N GLY A 206 4.15 -18.83 -8.18
CA GLY A 206 3.89 -17.58 -8.89
C GLY A 206 3.17 -16.55 -8.02
N ASN A 207 3.45 -16.54 -6.71
CA ASN A 207 2.91 -15.54 -5.81
C ASN A 207 3.67 -14.21 -5.95
N PRO A 208 2.99 -13.06 -5.78
CA PRO A 208 3.61 -11.75 -5.89
C PRO A 208 4.56 -11.44 -4.72
N MET A 209 5.63 -10.71 -5.03
CA MET A 209 6.42 -9.97 -4.04
C MET A 209 5.86 -8.54 -3.92
N VAL A 210 5.40 -8.19 -2.73
CA VAL A 210 4.90 -6.86 -2.38
C VAL A 210 5.96 -6.14 -1.55
N LEU A 211 6.42 -4.99 -2.04
CA LEU A 211 7.34 -4.15 -1.29
C LEU A 211 6.58 -3.25 -0.33
N ILE A 212 7.04 -3.16 0.90
CA ILE A 212 6.42 -2.34 1.95
C ILE A 212 7.44 -1.45 2.67
N SER A 213 7.00 -0.31 3.19
CA SER A 213 7.76 0.53 4.10
C SER A 213 7.16 0.46 5.52
N ASN A 214 7.86 0.98 6.53
CA ASN A 214 7.27 1.08 7.88
C ASN A 214 6.08 2.06 7.96
N THR A 215 5.88 2.90 6.94
CA THR A 215 4.72 3.77 6.77
C THR A 215 4.14 3.55 5.37
N PRO A 216 3.43 2.43 5.13
CA PRO A 216 3.00 2.02 3.79
C PRO A 216 2.20 3.12 3.09
N ASP A 217 2.53 3.34 1.82
CA ASP A 217 1.85 4.29 0.94
C ASP A 217 0.63 3.66 0.27
N ASN A 218 -0.20 4.50 -0.36
CA ASN A 218 -1.44 4.04 -1.00
C ASN A 218 -1.17 3.07 -2.15
N ALA A 219 -0.02 3.20 -2.82
CA ALA A 219 0.37 2.25 -3.86
C ALA A 219 0.49 0.84 -3.27
N THR A 220 1.24 0.70 -2.18
CA THR A 220 1.39 -0.57 -1.45
C THR A 220 0.05 -1.05 -0.93
N LEU A 221 -0.67 -0.22 -0.17
CA LEU A 221 -1.94 -0.60 0.47
C LEU A 221 -3.00 -1.05 -0.55
N SER A 222 -3.03 -0.45 -1.73
CA SER A 222 -3.99 -0.79 -2.78
C SER A 222 -3.81 -2.19 -3.36
N ILE A 223 -2.65 -2.82 -3.19
CA ILE A 223 -2.39 -4.20 -3.65
C ILE A 223 -3.31 -5.20 -2.93
N LYS A 224 -3.79 -4.87 -1.73
CA LYS A 224 -4.72 -5.75 -1.00
C LYS A 224 -6.04 -5.99 -1.75
N LYS A 225 -6.42 -5.10 -2.68
CA LYS A 225 -7.63 -5.22 -3.51
C LYS A 225 -7.62 -6.46 -4.42
N TYR A 226 -6.45 -6.98 -4.80
CA TYR A 226 -6.40 -8.16 -5.67
C TYR A 226 -6.93 -9.41 -4.96
N ASN A 227 -6.76 -9.48 -3.64
CA ASN A 227 -7.38 -10.49 -2.80
C ASN A 227 -7.40 -10.03 -1.33
N THR A 228 -8.58 -9.58 -0.89
CA THR A 228 -8.80 -9.11 0.48
C THR A 228 -8.64 -10.22 1.52
N GLN A 229 -8.74 -11.49 1.11
CA GLN A 229 -8.54 -12.67 1.96
C GLN A 229 -7.15 -13.31 1.84
N ALA A 230 -6.24 -12.70 1.06
CA ALA A 230 -4.91 -13.26 0.86
C ALA A 230 -4.15 -13.48 2.17
N ASN A 231 -3.48 -14.63 2.27
CA ASN A 231 -2.54 -14.92 3.34
C ASN A 231 -1.28 -14.06 3.18
N LEU A 232 -0.79 -13.47 4.28
CA LEU A 232 0.38 -12.60 4.25
C LEU A 232 1.60 -13.35 4.76
N ILE A 233 2.61 -13.52 3.90
CA ILE A 233 3.88 -14.13 4.26
C ILE A 233 4.90 -13.01 4.40
N VAL A 234 5.18 -12.61 5.64
CA VAL A 234 6.11 -11.52 5.93
C VAL A 234 7.54 -12.05 5.94
N LEU A 235 8.41 -11.41 5.18
CA LEU A 235 9.82 -11.75 5.02
C LEU A 235 10.68 -10.74 5.79
N GLY A 236 11.38 -11.23 6.81
CA GLY A 236 12.17 -10.42 7.73
C GLY A 236 11.51 -10.29 9.11
N GLY A 237 12.30 -9.90 10.12
CA GLY A 237 11.80 -9.66 11.48
C GLY A 237 11.04 -8.33 11.62
N GLU A 238 10.42 -8.11 12.78
CA GLU A 238 9.62 -6.90 13.05
C GLU A 238 10.41 -5.58 12.94
N SER A 239 11.73 -5.61 13.14
CA SER A 239 12.60 -4.45 12.95
C SER A 239 12.74 -4.03 11.48
N VAL A 240 12.47 -4.96 10.55
CA VAL A 240 12.56 -4.76 9.10
C VAL A 240 11.18 -4.44 8.51
N VAL A 241 10.16 -5.18 8.94
CA VAL A 241 8.76 -4.96 8.57
C VAL A 241 7.91 -4.91 9.84
N SER A 242 7.59 -3.70 10.28
CA SER A 242 6.87 -3.51 11.55
C SER A 242 5.45 -4.08 11.53
N THR A 243 5.00 -4.58 12.69
CA THR A 243 3.60 -5.02 12.90
C THR A 243 2.60 -3.91 12.55
N ALA A 244 2.91 -2.65 12.87
CA ALA A 244 2.07 -1.50 12.50
C ALA A 244 1.90 -1.35 10.98
N ALA A 245 2.97 -1.51 10.20
CA ALA A 245 2.89 -1.50 8.74
C ALA A 245 2.04 -2.64 8.19
N ILE A 246 2.18 -3.85 8.77
CA ILE A 246 1.36 -5.01 8.38
C ILE A 246 -0.12 -4.80 8.73
N GLN A 247 -0.43 -4.23 9.89
CA GLN A 247 -1.82 -3.92 10.26
C GLN A 247 -2.42 -2.88 9.31
N LYS A 248 -1.67 -1.84 8.95
CA LYS A 248 -2.10 -0.86 7.93
C LYS A 248 -2.31 -1.53 6.56
N PHE A 249 -1.43 -2.45 6.15
CA PHE A 249 -1.60 -3.21 4.92
C PHE A 249 -2.82 -4.11 4.93
N LYS A 250 -3.13 -4.74 6.07
CA LYS A 250 -4.33 -5.55 6.25
C LYS A 250 -5.61 -4.71 6.15
N SER A 251 -5.62 -3.49 6.67
CA SER A 251 -6.79 -2.60 6.60
C SER A 251 -7.03 -2.05 5.19
N GLY A 252 -5.97 -1.89 4.39
CA GLY A 252 -6.06 -1.47 2.99
C GLY A 252 -6.36 0.02 2.80
N VAL A 253 -6.64 0.39 1.54
CA VAL A 253 -7.16 1.73 1.18
C VAL A 253 -8.66 1.61 0.98
N LYS A 254 -9.42 2.40 1.73
CA LYS A 254 -10.86 2.56 1.61
C LYS A 254 -11.19 3.94 1.04
N MET A 255 -12.36 4.02 0.42
CA MET A 255 -12.96 5.25 -0.09
C MET A 255 -14.05 5.72 0.88
N PHE A 256 -13.96 6.96 1.36
CA PHE A 256 -14.97 7.53 2.25
C PHE A 256 -15.63 8.75 1.62
N ASN A 257 -16.96 8.78 1.61
CA ASN A 257 -17.67 10.03 1.35
C ASN A 257 -17.65 10.87 2.63
N LEU A 258 -17.16 12.11 2.53
CA LEU A 258 -17.21 13.08 3.61
C LEU A 258 -18.24 14.13 3.23
N ASN A 259 -19.43 14.05 3.83
CA ASN A 259 -20.54 14.92 3.50
C ASN A 259 -20.62 16.08 4.49
N ALA A 260 -20.64 17.30 3.94
CA ALA A 260 -20.95 18.49 4.70
C ALA A 260 -22.45 18.71 4.64
N GLY A 261 -23.13 18.47 5.76
CA GLY A 261 -24.55 18.74 5.89
C GLY A 261 -24.88 20.18 5.52
N HIS A 262 -26.07 20.35 4.97
CA HIS A 262 -26.65 21.63 4.54
C HIS A 262 -25.93 22.35 3.38
N THR A 263 -26.73 23.14 2.69
CA THR A 263 -26.30 24.13 1.70
C THR A 263 -25.78 25.41 2.33
N LEU A 264 -24.84 26.08 1.65
CA LEU A 264 -24.32 27.37 2.09
C LEU A 264 -25.38 28.47 1.91
N THR A 265 -26.24 28.31 0.91
CA THR A 265 -27.30 29.24 0.54
C THR A 265 -28.50 28.49 -0.02
N GLY A 266 -29.69 29.08 0.07
CA GLY A 266 -30.92 28.48 -0.46
C GLY A 266 -31.81 27.91 0.65
N ALA A 267 -32.50 26.81 0.36
CA ALA A 267 -33.58 26.31 1.20
C ALA A 267 -33.17 25.29 2.28
N ASP A 268 -31.94 24.80 2.25
CA ASP A 268 -31.41 23.81 3.20
C ASP A 268 -30.20 24.40 3.93
N THR A 269 -30.37 25.53 4.63
CA THR A 269 -29.34 26.08 5.53
C THR A 269 -29.53 25.51 6.93
N GLY A 270 -28.43 25.29 7.66
CA GLY A 270 -28.48 24.62 8.96
C GLY A 270 -28.83 25.54 10.13
N ALA A 271 -28.64 25.03 11.33
CA ALA A 271 -28.92 25.73 12.58
C ALA A 271 -27.98 26.93 12.81
N SER A 272 -28.46 27.88 13.62
CA SER A 272 -27.66 28.99 14.14
C SER A 272 -27.38 28.78 15.62
N GLY A 273 -26.12 28.94 16.02
CA GLY A 273 -25.64 28.67 17.35
C GLY A 273 -25.19 29.90 18.13
N VAL A 274 -24.51 29.64 19.25
CA VAL A 274 -23.88 30.64 20.13
C VAL A 274 -22.97 31.56 19.30
N ASN A 275 -22.99 32.86 19.59
CA ASN A 275 -22.11 33.87 18.97
C ASN A 275 -22.17 33.90 17.42
N GLY A 276 -23.30 33.54 16.82
CA GLY A 276 -23.48 33.58 15.37
C GLY A 276 -22.83 32.41 14.63
N LEU A 277 -22.48 31.32 15.33
CA LEU A 277 -22.09 30.07 14.68
C LEU A 277 -23.18 29.61 13.69
N LYS A 278 -22.74 29.07 12.56
CA LYS A 278 -23.59 28.57 11.49
C LYS A 278 -23.22 27.14 11.19
N GLU A 279 -24.20 26.24 11.27
CA GLU A 279 -23.99 24.81 11.05
C GLU A 279 -23.39 24.57 9.66
N GLU A 280 -23.95 25.16 8.59
CA GLU A 280 -23.48 24.97 7.22
C GLU A 280 -22.02 25.44 6.99
N VAL A 281 -21.52 26.33 7.84
CA VAL A 281 -20.11 26.77 7.84
C VAL A 281 -19.24 25.77 8.61
N LEU A 282 -19.70 25.33 9.78
CA LEU A 282 -18.98 24.36 10.61
C LEU A 282 -18.86 22.99 9.96
N THR A 283 -19.90 22.50 9.29
CA THR A 283 -19.89 21.22 8.56
C THR A 283 -18.80 21.23 7.48
N ARG A 284 -18.71 22.31 6.68
CA ARG A 284 -17.67 22.50 5.66
C ARG A 284 -16.27 22.56 6.24
N GLN A 285 -16.08 23.29 7.34
CA GLN A 285 -14.78 23.39 8.01
C GLN A 285 -14.34 22.02 8.55
N LEU A 286 -15.24 21.31 9.22
CA LEU A 286 -14.94 19.99 9.80
C LEU A 286 -14.69 18.93 8.72
N VAL A 287 -15.45 18.92 7.62
CA VAL A 287 -15.22 18.01 6.50
C VAL A 287 -13.85 18.21 5.86
N LYS A 288 -13.35 19.45 5.78
CA LYS A 288 -12.00 19.74 5.28
C LYS A 288 -10.90 19.20 6.22
N GLU A 289 -11.10 19.30 7.53
CA GLU A 289 -10.20 18.70 8.52
C GLU A 289 -10.24 17.17 8.44
N LEU A 290 -11.44 16.57 8.29
CA LEU A 290 -11.61 15.13 8.07
C LEU A 290 -10.92 14.66 6.80
N ASP A 291 -11.04 15.39 5.69
CA ASP A 291 -10.36 15.08 4.43
C ASP A 291 -8.85 14.95 4.64
N SER A 292 -8.27 15.92 5.34
CA SER A 292 -6.85 15.95 5.68
C SER A 292 -6.47 14.78 6.58
N GLU A 293 -7.27 14.47 7.61
CA GLU A 293 -7.02 13.36 8.53
C GLU A 293 -7.11 11.99 7.85
N PHE A 294 -8.14 11.74 7.05
CA PHE A 294 -8.30 10.47 6.31
C PHE A 294 -7.17 10.27 5.30
N LYS A 295 -6.85 11.30 4.51
CA LYS A 295 -5.73 11.26 3.55
C LYS A 295 -4.39 11.04 4.23
N SER A 296 -4.13 11.69 5.38
CA SER A 296 -2.90 11.47 6.15
C SER A 296 -2.73 10.02 6.63
N LYS A 297 -3.86 9.31 6.81
CA LYS A 297 -3.90 7.90 7.24
C LYS A 297 -3.95 6.93 6.04
N GLY A 298 -3.76 7.43 4.83
CA GLY A 298 -3.66 6.64 3.60
C GLY A 298 -5.01 6.20 3.03
N GLN A 299 -6.09 6.88 3.41
CA GLN A 299 -7.43 6.63 2.88
C GLN A 299 -7.75 7.58 1.73
N GLN A 300 -8.71 7.20 0.89
CA GLN A 300 -9.26 8.05 -0.15
C GLN A 300 -10.57 8.66 0.33
N THR A 301 -10.84 9.87 -0.17
CA THR A 301 -12.00 10.65 0.23
C THR A 301 -12.65 11.28 -0.99
N ASN A 302 -13.98 11.34 -0.97
CA ASN A 302 -14.81 12.10 -1.89
C ASN A 302 -15.59 13.14 -1.08
N LEU A 303 -15.44 14.42 -1.43
CA LEU A 303 -16.12 15.51 -0.73
C LEU A 303 -17.53 15.69 -1.29
N VAL A 304 -18.53 15.47 -0.45
CA VAL A 304 -19.94 15.64 -0.82
C VAL A 304 -20.41 16.98 -0.27
N ILE A 305 -20.33 18.02 -1.10
CA ILE A 305 -20.69 19.40 -0.75
C ILE A 305 -21.67 19.94 -1.80
N VAL A 306 -22.81 20.44 -1.34
CA VAL A 306 -23.80 21.14 -2.17
C VAL A 306 -23.91 22.56 -1.65
N ASP A 307 -23.53 23.57 -2.44
CA ASP A 307 -23.52 24.96 -1.96
C ASP A 307 -24.86 25.68 -2.11
N HIS A 308 -25.71 25.23 -3.03
CA HIS A 308 -27.02 25.81 -3.24
C HIS A 308 -28.05 24.79 -3.73
N ALA A 309 -29.26 24.90 -3.16
CA ALA A 309 -30.47 24.24 -3.62
C ALA A 309 -31.68 25.14 -3.36
N THR A 310 -32.63 25.13 -4.30
CA THR A 310 -33.86 25.93 -4.20
C THR A 310 -34.89 25.31 -3.26
N THR A 311 -34.78 24.00 -3.01
CA THR A 311 -35.65 23.24 -2.09
C THR A 311 -34.82 22.26 -1.26
N LEU A 312 -35.37 21.82 -0.13
CA LEU A 312 -34.76 20.77 0.68
C LEU A 312 -34.60 19.47 -0.12
N ASP A 313 -35.64 19.05 -0.83
CA ASP A 313 -35.61 17.82 -1.65
C ASP A 313 -34.52 17.87 -2.73
N GLU A 314 -34.33 19.03 -3.38
CA GLU A 314 -33.24 19.21 -4.34
C GLU A 314 -31.87 19.05 -3.66
N SER A 315 -31.68 19.63 -2.47
CA SER A 315 -30.43 19.49 -1.72
C SER A 315 -30.14 18.02 -1.40
N LEU A 316 -31.10 17.34 -0.77
CA LEU A 316 -30.94 15.96 -0.33
C LEU A 316 -30.69 15.01 -1.52
N ASN A 317 -31.42 15.19 -2.62
CA ASN A 317 -31.21 14.41 -3.85
C ASN A 317 -29.82 14.63 -4.44
N LYS A 318 -29.34 15.88 -4.50
CA LYS A 318 -27.96 16.17 -4.96
C LYS A 318 -26.91 15.50 -4.09
N GLN A 319 -27.06 15.56 -2.77
CA GLN A 319 -26.14 14.93 -1.83
C GLN A 319 -26.11 13.40 -2.01
N VAL A 320 -27.28 12.76 -2.13
CA VAL A 320 -27.39 11.32 -2.37
C VAL A 320 -26.71 10.92 -3.70
N ILE A 321 -26.97 11.67 -4.78
CA ILE A 321 -26.32 11.43 -6.09
C ILE A 321 -24.80 11.53 -5.97
N LEU A 322 -24.29 12.54 -5.26
CA LEU A 322 -22.85 12.70 -5.06
C LEU A 322 -22.26 11.57 -4.21
N CYS A 323 -22.95 11.12 -3.15
CA CYS A 323 -22.53 9.95 -2.39
C CYS A 323 -22.42 8.70 -3.27
N ASN A 324 -23.43 8.44 -4.11
CA ASN A 324 -23.47 7.25 -4.97
C ASN A 324 -22.63 7.40 -6.26
N SER A 325 -21.99 8.56 -6.48
CA SER A 325 -21.12 8.78 -7.64
C SER A 325 -19.79 8.04 -7.56
N VAL A 326 -19.44 7.52 -6.38
CA VAL A 326 -18.25 6.72 -6.12
C VAL A 326 -18.62 5.45 -5.36
N ASN A 327 -17.85 4.38 -5.56
CA ASN A 327 -17.99 3.15 -4.77
C ASN A 327 -17.31 3.32 -3.41
N ALA A 328 -17.94 4.07 -2.50
CA ALA A 328 -17.44 4.32 -1.16
C ALA A 328 -17.64 3.10 -0.23
N ASP A 329 -16.70 2.88 0.67
CA ASP A 329 -16.80 1.91 1.76
C ASP A 329 -17.75 2.40 2.87
N MET A 330 -17.84 3.73 3.09
CA MET A 330 -18.70 4.34 4.09
C MET A 330 -18.97 5.82 3.79
N ASN A 331 -20.16 6.29 4.15
CA ASN A 331 -20.51 7.71 4.20
C ASN A 331 -20.37 8.24 5.63
N VAL A 332 -19.56 9.29 5.81
CA VAL A 332 -19.43 10.05 7.06
C VAL A 332 -20.12 11.38 6.85
N VAL A 333 -21.34 11.50 7.40
CA VAL A 333 -22.22 12.67 7.23
C VAL A 333 -22.11 13.54 8.47
N ILE A 334 -21.80 14.82 8.30
CA ILE A 334 -21.48 15.75 9.40
C ILE A 334 -22.58 16.80 9.54
N HIS A 335 -23.14 16.88 10.75
CA HIS A 335 -24.12 17.87 11.18
C HIS A 335 -23.79 18.41 12.59
N PHE A 336 -24.42 19.53 12.94
CA PHE A 336 -24.35 20.12 14.27
C PHE A 336 -25.76 20.45 14.76
N ASN A 337 -26.13 19.85 15.89
CA ASN A 337 -27.49 19.91 16.38
C ASN A 337 -27.82 21.27 17.02
N SER A 338 -29.12 21.53 17.23
CA SER A 338 -29.63 22.65 18.01
C SER A 338 -30.92 22.26 18.72
N HIS A 339 -31.06 22.67 19.97
CA HIS A 339 -32.27 22.42 20.74
C HIS A 339 -32.46 23.44 21.85
N LEU A 340 -32.69 24.70 21.47
CA LEU A 340 -32.98 25.83 22.39
C LEU A 340 -31.94 25.98 23.52
N GLY A 341 -30.69 25.61 23.26
CA GLY A 341 -29.59 25.62 24.21
C GLY A 341 -29.65 24.59 25.35
N ILE A 342 -30.66 23.72 25.38
CA ILE A 342 -30.81 22.69 26.43
C ILE A 342 -30.27 21.31 26.02
N GLY A 343 -30.30 21.00 24.72
CA GLY A 343 -29.63 19.81 24.18
C GLY A 343 -28.12 19.94 24.29
N TYR A 344 -27.43 18.83 24.57
CA TYR A 344 -25.96 18.77 24.58
C TYR A 344 -25.48 17.33 24.40
N GLY A 345 -24.25 17.21 23.88
CA GLY A 345 -23.58 15.95 23.57
C GLY A 345 -23.59 15.58 22.09
N THR A 346 -22.99 14.43 21.80
CA THR A 346 -22.88 13.86 20.45
C THR A 346 -23.83 12.66 20.28
N GLU A 347 -24.44 12.53 19.12
CA GLU A 347 -25.24 11.36 18.71
C GLU A 347 -24.93 10.97 17.28
N ILE A 348 -25.13 9.69 16.96
CA ILE A 348 -24.96 9.19 15.60
C ILE A 348 -26.21 8.45 15.17
N PHE A 349 -26.74 8.79 14.00
CA PHE A 349 -27.83 8.06 13.37
C PHE A 349 -27.29 7.06 12.35
N THR A 350 -27.88 5.86 12.36
CA THR A 350 -27.57 4.77 11.43
C THR A 350 -28.88 4.18 10.90
N TYR A 351 -28.81 3.40 9.84
CA TYR A 351 -29.98 2.74 9.26
C TYR A 351 -30.70 1.88 10.31
N GLN A 352 -31.97 2.23 10.59
CA GLN A 352 -32.80 1.59 11.62
C GLN A 352 -32.20 1.61 13.04
N GLY A 353 -31.23 2.50 13.31
CA GLY A 353 -30.49 2.54 14.58
C GLY A 353 -29.61 1.31 14.81
N LYS A 354 -29.25 0.58 13.75
CA LYS A 354 -28.36 -0.57 13.80
C LYS A 354 -27.01 -0.18 14.41
N TYR A 355 -26.47 -1.04 15.27
CA TYR A 355 -25.12 -0.88 15.78
C TYR A 355 -24.10 -0.95 14.64
N VAL A 356 -23.26 0.09 14.53
CA VAL A 356 -22.13 0.20 13.61
C VAL A 356 -20.87 0.41 14.45
N PRO A 357 -19.85 -0.47 14.39
CA PRO A 357 -18.64 -0.35 15.21
C PRO A 357 -17.94 1.00 15.09
N GLU A 358 -17.89 1.57 13.89
CA GLU A 358 -17.33 2.87 13.58
C GLU A 358 -18.04 3.97 14.38
N ALA A 359 -19.38 3.97 14.38
CA ALA A 359 -20.17 4.94 15.14
C ALA A 359 -19.91 4.86 16.65
N ASP A 360 -19.86 3.65 17.21
CA ASP A 360 -19.56 3.46 18.63
C ASP A 360 -18.16 3.96 19.01
N ARG A 361 -17.14 3.66 18.20
CA ARG A 361 -15.78 4.17 18.41
C ARG A 361 -15.71 5.70 18.30
N VAL A 362 -16.42 6.30 17.35
CA VAL A 362 -16.53 7.77 17.24
C VAL A 362 -17.14 8.36 18.51
N LEU A 363 -18.28 7.85 18.98
CA LEU A 363 -18.93 8.34 20.20
C LEU A 363 -18.02 8.21 21.43
N LYS A 364 -17.28 7.10 21.55
CA LYS A 364 -16.28 6.91 22.61
C LYS A 364 -15.14 7.92 22.53
N ASN A 365 -14.63 8.21 21.33
CA ASN A 365 -13.57 9.21 21.14
C ASN A 365 -14.05 10.64 21.42
N MET A 366 -15.28 10.97 21.00
CA MET A 366 -15.90 12.26 21.32
C MET A 366 -16.16 12.42 22.82
N SER A 367 -16.44 11.32 23.54
CA SER A 367 -16.60 11.34 25.00
C SER A 367 -15.29 11.67 25.73
N LYS A 368 -14.15 11.23 25.18
CA LYS A 368 -12.81 11.58 25.71
C LYS A 368 -12.56 13.09 25.63
N LEU A 369 -13.04 13.74 24.56
CA LEU A 369 -13.03 15.20 24.43
C LEU A 369 -14.00 15.92 25.39
N GLY A 370 -14.85 15.20 26.13
CA GLY A 370 -15.78 15.76 27.11
C GLY A 370 -17.22 15.92 26.63
N PHE A 371 -17.54 15.58 25.38
CA PHE A 371 -18.93 15.58 24.91
C PHE A 371 -19.73 14.46 25.57
N ARG A 372 -20.98 14.74 25.94
CA ARG A 372 -21.88 13.68 26.42
C ARG A 372 -22.20 12.69 25.30
N ASN A 373 -21.94 11.40 25.51
CA ASN A 373 -22.39 10.35 24.59
C ASN A 373 -23.92 10.17 24.70
N ARG A 374 -24.64 10.38 23.59
CA ARG A 374 -26.10 10.20 23.51
C ARG A 374 -26.52 8.94 22.74
N GLY A 375 -25.55 8.14 22.30
CA GLY A 375 -25.74 6.84 21.69
C GLY A 375 -25.99 6.85 20.17
N ILE A 376 -26.10 5.63 19.63
CA ILE A 376 -26.54 5.37 18.26
C ILE A 376 -28.07 5.38 18.22
N LYS A 377 -28.65 6.02 17.22
CA LYS A 377 -30.09 6.27 17.11
C LYS A 377 -30.64 5.97 15.73
N ASN A 378 -31.95 5.83 15.65
CA ASN A 378 -32.68 5.74 14.38
C ASN A 378 -33.32 7.09 14.02
N ALA A 379 -33.26 7.44 12.74
CA ALA A 379 -34.03 8.52 12.13
C ALA A 379 -34.20 8.25 10.62
N GLU A 380 -35.33 8.68 10.05
CA GLU A 380 -35.62 8.57 8.62
C GLU A 380 -34.94 9.72 7.85
N LEU A 381 -33.63 9.58 7.65
CA LEU A 381 -32.79 10.60 6.99
C LEU A 381 -32.46 10.18 5.56
N ALA A 382 -32.57 11.12 4.61
CA ALA A 382 -32.41 10.85 3.18
C ALA A 382 -31.06 10.20 2.83
N LEU A 383 -29.95 10.67 3.43
CA LEU A 383 -28.63 10.08 3.16
C LEU A 383 -28.47 8.68 3.78
N ILE A 384 -29.15 8.38 4.89
CA ILE A 384 -29.13 7.04 5.49
C ILE A 384 -29.91 6.05 4.61
N ASN A 385 -31.03 6.48 4.04
CA ASN A 385 -31.95 5.62 3.31
C ASN A 385 -31.68 5.56 1.79
N GLY A 386 -31.04 6.58 1.22
CA GLY A 386 -30.89 6.75 -0.22
C GLY A 386 -29.50 6.44 -0.78
N THR A 387 -28.53 6.11 0.07
CA THR A 387 -27.14 5.87 -0.37
C THR A 387 -26.79 4.39 -0.40
N ASP A 388 -25.88 4.01 -1.30
CA ASP A 388 -25.47 2.61 -1.49
C ASP A 388 -24.51 2.13 -0.39
N ALA A 389 -23.62 3.02 0.10
CA ALA A 389 -22.64 2.72 1.13
C ALA A 389 -23.24 2.86 2.55
N GLU A 390 -22.70 2.10 3.52
CA GLU A 390 -23.12 2.21 4.92
C GLU A 390 -22.88 3.66 5.42
N THR A 391 -23.90 4.26 6.04
CA THR A 391 -23.87 5.66 6.44
C THR A 391 -23.87 5.81 7.95
N ILE A 392 -22.92 6.59 8.47
CA ILE A 392 -23.00 7.16 9.81
C ILE A 392 -23.30 8.66 9.70
N TYR A 393 -24.38 9.09 10.32
CA TYR A 393 -24.79 10.50 10.36
C TYR A 393 -24.50 11.05 11.74
N ILE A 394 -23.52 11.94 11.83
CA ILE A 394 -22.94 12.42 13.08
C ILE A 394 -23.50 13.80 13.40
N GLU A 395 -24.27 13.87 14.48
CA GLU A 395 -24.51 15.13 15.19
C GLU A 395 -23.34 15.36 16.14
N VAL A 396 -22.42 16.22 15.72
CA VAL A 396 -21.12 16.40 16.39
C VAL A 396 -21.31 16.94 17.81
N CYS A 397 -22.07 18.02 17.95
CA CYS A 397 -22.48 18.61 19.22
C CYS A 397 -23.66 19.58 19.00
N PHE A 398 -24.19 20.16 20.07
CA PHE A 398 -25.23 21.19 20.00
C PHE A 398 -24.60 22.59 19.94
N ILE A 399 -24.67 23.27 18.79
CA ILE A 399 -23.99 24.56 18.58
C ILE A 399 -24.68 25.74 19.26
N ASP A 400 -25.91 25.57 19.74
CA ASP A 400 -26.63 26.51 20.57
C ASP A 400 -26.43 26.27 22.08
N ASN A 401 -25.68 25.23 22.46
CA ASN A 401 -25.33 24.94 23.85
C ASN A 401 -23.94 25.47 24.20
N VAL A 402 -23.88 26.34 25.21
CA VAL A 402 -22.63 27.00 25.62
C VAL A 402 -21.55 26.04 26.13
N LYS A 403 -21.90 24.86 26.68
CA LYS A 403 -20.91 23.89 27.17
C LYS A 403 -20.30 23.10 26.03
N ASP A 404 -21.12 22.64 25.08
CA ASP A 404 -20.64 21.95 23.88
C ASP A 404 -19.76 22.88 23.03
N VAL A 405 -20.16 24.15 22.87
CA VAL A 405 -19.34 25.15 22.17
C VAL A 405 -18.03 25.44 22.90
N ALA A 406 -18.02 25.44 24.24
CA ALA A 406 -16.79 25.60 25.01
C ALA A 406 -15.80 24.44 24.77
N ILE A 407 -16.29 23.20 24.76
CA ILE A 407 -15.48 22.01 24.43
C ILE A 407 -14.96 22.12 22.99
N MET A 408 -15.83 22.47 22.04
CA MET A 408 -15.44 22.64 20.63
C MET A 408 -14.36 23.72 20.46
N ASN A 409 -14.46 24.84 21.18
CA ASN A 409 -13.46 25.91 21.13
C ASN A 409 -12.15 25.52 21.82
N GLN A 410 -12.22 24.76 22.91
CA GLN A 410 -11.04 24.27 23.64
C GLN A 410 -10.15 23.39 22.75
N TYR A 411 -10.76 22.45 22.01
CA TYR A 411 -10.03 21.48 21.20
C TYR A 411 -9.87 21.91 19.73
N GLY A 412 -10.80 22.70 19.21
CA GLY A 412 -10.90 23.06 17.80
C GLY A 412 -11.39 21.92 16.91
N LEU A 413 -11.81 22.27 15.69
CA LEU A 413 -12.35 21.31 14.71
C LEU A 413 -11.31 20.26 14.26
N ASN A 414 -10.02 20.59 14.28
CA ASN A 414 -8.95 19.64 13.96
C ASN A 414 -8.95 18.42 14.91
N ALA A 415 -9.03 18.66 16.22
CA ALA A 415 -9.04 17.60 17.22
C ALA A 415 -10.33 16.77 17.16
N ILE A 416 -11.46 17.41 16.87
CA ILE A 416 -12.75 16.73 16.62
C ILE A 416 -12.64 15.86 15.37
N ALA A 417 -12.08 16.36 14.26
CA ALA A 417 -11.85 15.60 13.04
C ALA A 417 -10.97 14.38 13.31
N LYS A 418 -9.90 14.54 14.10
CA LYS A 418 -9.02 13.44 14.50
C LYS A 418 -9.76 12.40 15.35
N ALA A 419 -10.62 12.81 16.28
CA ALA A 419 -11.43 11.90 17.10
C ALA A 419 -12.39 11.07 16.25
N ILE A 420 -13.09 11.71 15.30
CA ILE A 420 -13.98 11.06 14.34
C ILE A 420 -13.19 10.12 13.44
N ALA A 421 -12.14 10.60 12.78
CA ALA A 421 -11.32 9.80 11.86
C ALA A 421 -10.71 8.56 12.55
N CYS A 422 -10.17 8.72 13.77
CA CYS A 422 -9.69 7.58 14.56
C CYS A 422 -10.80 6.57 14.87
N GLY A 423 -12.01 7.03 15.16
CA GLY A 423 -13.16 6.16 15.42
C GLY A 423 -13.59 5.37 14.18
N VAL A 424 -13.71 6.05 13.04
CA VAL A 424 -14.07 5.43 11.75
C VAL A 424 -13.00 4.43 11.30
N LEU A 425 -11.72 4.76 11.47
CA LEU A 425 -10.61 3.97 10.94
C LEU A 425 -10.08 2.90 11.89
N ASP A 426 -10.69 2.74 13.06
CA ASP A 426 -10.25 1.82 14.13
C ASP A 426 -8.78 2.06 14.52
N ILE A 427 -8.43 3.34 14.72
CA ILE A 427 -7.11 3.79 15.13
C ILE A 427 -7.23 4.38 16.53
N GLU A 428 -6.23 4.10 17.38
CA GLU A 428 -6.19 4.63 18.73
C GLU A 428 -6.23 6.18 18.72
N PHE A 429 -7.16 6.74 19.50
CA PHE A 429 -7.28 8.18 19.72
C PHE A 429 -6.65 8.57 21.05
N ASN A 430 -5.56 9.35 20.96
CA ASN A 430 -4.79 9.88 22.08
C ASN A 430 -5.05 11.38 22.26
N GLU A 431 -5.74 11.74 23.36
CA GLU A 431 -6.14 13.12 23.67
C GLU A 431 -5.01 13.99 24.23
N GLY A 432 -4.02 13.36 24.88
CA GLY A 432 -2.93 14.07 25.59
C GLY A 432 -2.00 14.90 24.69
N SER A 433 -2.10 14.75 23.36
CA SER A 433 -1.32 15.53 22.39
C SER A 433 -2.10 16.70 21.78
N LEU A 434 -3.33 16.99 22.24
CA LEU A 434 -4.27 17.90 21.56
C LEU A 434 -4.61 19.17 22.34
N ILE A 435 -4.11 19.30 23.58
CA ILE A 435 -4.27 20.51 24.38
C ILE A 435 -3.24 21.53 23.89
N LYS A 436 -3.70 22.71 23.46
CA LYS A 436 -2.85 23.87 23.17
C LYS A 436 -2.35 24.54 24.44
#